data_AF-A0A011NZ12-F1
#
_entry.id   AF-A0A011NZ12-F1
#
_cell.length_a   1.000
_cell.length_b   1.000
_cell.length_c   1.000
_cell.angle_alpha   90.00
_cell.angle_beta   90.00
_cell.angle_gamma   90.00
#
_symmetry.space_group_name_H-M   'P 1'
#
loop_
_entity.id
_entity.type
_entity.pdbx_description
1 polymer ?
#
loop_
_entity_poly.entity_id
_entity_poly.type
_entity_poly.pdbx_seq_one_letter_code
_entity_poly.pdbx_strand_id
1 'polypeptide(L)'
;MVKYATALRLGTAETEAILRRFTKKNVQHPTYKAFAELGKAIKTIFLCHYLRDEALRREINEGLNVVEQWNGATDFVFFARRGEMASNRREDHEVSMLALHLHQNCMVYINTLMIQKVLAQPHWQGKFTPRDYAALTPLIWEHVNPYGRFDLDMNTRLDLS
;
A
#
# COMPACT_ATOMS: atom_id res chain seq x y z
N MET A 1 -0.41 33.49 -11.27
CA MET A 1 -0.22 32.80 -9.97
C MET A 1 -1.50 32.83 -9.15
N VAL A 2 -1.96 34.00 -8.68
CA VAL A 2 -3.17 34.13 -7.83
C VAL A 2 -4.39 33.42 -8.41
N LYS A 3 -4.74 33.64 -9.68
CA LYS A 3 -5.90 32.96 -10.32
C LYS A 3 -5.82 31.43 -10.30
N TYR A 4 -4.63 30.85 -10.44
CA TYR A 4 -4.43 29.39 -10.43
C TYR A 4 -4.42 28.83 -9.01
N ALA A 5 -3.84 29.56 -8.06
CA ALA A 5 -3.89 29.20 -6.64
C ALA A 5 -5.34 29.26 -6.11
N THR A 6 -6.12 30.25 -6.53
CA THR A 6 -7.55 30.34 -6.22
C THR A 6 -8.34 29.21 -6.87
N ALA A 7 -8.05 28.84 -8.12
CA ALA A 7 -8.71 27.71 -8.78
C ALA A 7 -8.44 26.37 -8.08
N LEU A 8 -7.19 26.14 -7.64
CA LEU A 8 -6.84 24.99 -6.80
C LEU A 8 -7.56 25.03 -5.45
N ARG A 9 -7.56 26.18 -4.77
CA ARG A 9 -8.21 26.35 -3.46
C ARG A 9 -9.71 26.13 -3.53
N LEU A 10 -10.35 26.53 -4.63
CA LEU A 10 -11.78 26.38 -4.86
C LEU A 10 -12.14 25.06 -5.55
N GLY A 11 -11.16 24.20 -5.87
CA GLY A 11 -11.38 22.92 -6.55
C GLY A 11 -11.91 23.04 -7.98
N THR A 12 -11.84 24.22 -8.60
CA THR A 12 -12.40 24.47 -9.93
C THR A 12 -11.49 24.03 -11.08
N ALA A 13 -10.28 23.58 -10.77
CA ALA A 13 -9.36 22.98 -11.73
C ALA A 13 -8.41 22.00 -11.05
N GLU A 14 -8.17 20.86 -11.71
CA GLU A 14 -7.19 19.87 -11.26
C GLU A 14 -5.76 20.39 -11.37
N THR A 15 -4.92 19.99 -10.41
CA THR A 15 -3.50 20.38 -10.35
C THR A 15 -2.75 19.97 -11.61
N GLU A 16 -3.06 18.79 -12.14
CA GLU A 16 -2.44 18.29 -13.37
C GLU A 16 -2.81 19.15 -14.58
N ALA A 17 -4.08 19.55 -14.71
CA ALA A 17 -4.54 20.41 -15.81
C ALA A 17 -3.85 21.78 -15.79
N ILE A 18 -3.63 22.35 -14.60
CA ILE A 18 -2.91 23.61 -14.42
C ILE A 18 -1.43 23.46 -14.80
N LEU A 19 -0.77 22.39 -14.34
CA LEU A 19 0.65 22.13 -14.64
C LEU A 19 0.88 21.83 -16.13
N ARG A 20 -0.01 21.06 -16.76
CA ARG A 20 0.01 20.76 -18.22
C ARG A 20 -0.06 22.03 -19.07
N ARG A 21 -0.75 23.07 -18.59
CA ARG A 21 -0.85 24.36 -19.30
C ARG A 21 0.46 25.12 -19.37
N PHE A 22 1.35 24.95 -18.38
CA PHE A 22 2.66 25.59 -18.34
C PHE A 22 3.77 24.78 -19.01
N THR A 23 3.53 23.50 -19.28
CA THR A 23 4.49 22.60 -19.94
C THR A 23 4.22 22.44 -21.45
N LYS A 24 3.03 22.80 -21.95
CA LYS A 24 2.59 22.62 -23.35
C LYS A 24 3.38 23.38 -24.44
N LYS A 25 4.15 24.43 -24.12
CA LYS A 25 4.83 25.27 -25.15
C LYS A 25 6.35 25.43 -25.01
N ASN A 26 6.94 25.10 -23.86
CA ASN A 26 8.37 24.86 -23.65
C ASN A 26 8.59 24.75 -22.14
N VAL A 27 9.55 23.92 -21.72
CA VAL A 27 9.90 23.62 -20.31
C VAL A 27 10.38 24.85 -19.51
N GLN A 28 10.41 26.05 -20.11
CA GLN A 28 10.98 27.26 -19.53
C GLN A 28 9.98 28.25 -18.93
N HIS A 29 8.68 27.94 -18.81
CA HIS A 29 7.73 28.90 -18.25
C HIS A 29 8.13 29.29 -16.81
N PRO A 30 8.37 30.59 -16.49
CA PRO A 30 8.89 31.02 -15.18
C PRO A 30 8.03 30.54 -14.00
N THR A 31 6.71 30.47 -14.19
CA THR A 31 5.78 29.94 -13.17
C THR A 31 5.95 28.45 -12.92
N TYR A 32 6.25 27.64 -13.94
CA TYR A 32 6.53 26.21 -13.75
C TYR A 32 7.83 26.01 -12.99
N LYS A 33 8.89 26.78 -13.34
CA LYS A 33 10.15 26.79 -12.59
C LYS A 33 9.93 27.18 -11.13
N ALA A 34 9.13 28.22 -10.86
CA ALA A 34 8.80 28.62 -9.50
C ALA A 34 8.08 27.51 -8.70
N PHE A 35 7.14 26.79 -9.33
CA PHE A 35 6.49 25.63 -8.69
C PHE A 35 7.46 24.46 -8.47
N ALA A 36 8.37 24.20 -9.41
CA ALA A 36 9.38 23.17 -9.26
C ALA A 36 10.35 23.48 -8.10
N GLU A 37 10.82 24.72 -8.00
CA GLU A 37 11.68 25.16 -6.88
C GLU A 37 10.92 25.15 -5.54
N LEU A 38 9.64 25.54 -5.52
CA LEU A 38 8.79 25.40 -4.35
C LEU A 38 8.64 23.94 -3.92
N GLY A 39 8.41 23.03 -4.88
CA GLY A 39 8.34 21.59 -4.62
C GLY A 39 9.64 21.04 -4.04
N LYS A 40 10.80 21.48 -4.56
CA LYS A 40 12.11 21.14 -4.00
C LYS A 40 12.25 21.66 -2.56
N ALA A 41 11.87 22.90 -2.28
CA ALA A 41 11.94 23.47 -0.93
C ALA A 41 11.07 22.69 0.06
N ILE A 42 9.83 22.36 -0.31
CA ILE A 42 8.93 21.54 0.52
C ILE A 42 9.52 20.15 0.76
N LYS A 43 10.07 19.50 -0.29
CA LYS A 43 10.73 18.20 -0.16
C LYS A 43 11.93 18.27 0.78
N THR A 44 12.74 19.33 0.70
CA THR A 44 13.88 19.53 1.61
C THR A 44 13.42 19.75 3.05
N ILE A 45 12.39 20.56 3.29
CA ILE A 45 11.83 20.76 4.64
C ILE A 45 11.35 19.43 5.21
N PHE A 46 10.59 18.66 4.42
CA PHE A 46 10.15 17.32 4.81
C PHE A 46 11.35 16.41 5.12
N LEU A 47 12.37 16.38 4.28
CA LEU A 47 13.55 15.55 4.49
C LEU A 47 14.31 15.94 5.76
N CYS A 48 14.46 17.24 6.04
CA CYS A 48 15.06 17.72 7.28
C CYS A 48 14.24 17.31 8.50
N HIS A 49 12.91 17.35 8.42
CA HIS A 49 12.02 16.87 9.49
C HIS A 49 12.17 15.35 9.67
N TYR A 50 12.12 14.59 8.58
CA TYR A 50 12.32 13.15 8.58
C TYR A 50 13.67 12.74 9.18
N LEU A 51 14.76 13.41 8.81
CA LEU A 51 16.09 13.09 9.35
C LEU A 51 16.26 13.45 10.84
N ARG A 52 15.52 14.44 11.32
CA ARG A 52 15.61 14.92 12.70
C ARG A 52 14.70 14.14 13.67
N ASP A 53 13.53 13.70 13.21
CA ASP A 53 12.50 13.10 14.05
C ASP A 53 12.48 11.57 13.90
N GLU A 54 12.87 10.86 14.94
CA GLU A 54 12.84 9.40 14.95
C GLU A 54 11.41 8.83 14.98
N ALA A 55 10.47 9.47 15.66
CA ALA A 55 9.09 8.99 15.71
C ALA A 55 8.45 9.04 14.32
N LEU A 56 8.65 10.15 13.59
CA LEU A 56 8.21 10.30 12.21
C LEU A 56 8.82 9.25 11.27
N ARG A 57 10.11 8.91 11.46
CA ARG A 57 10.75 7.84 10.67
C ARG A 57 10.15 6.48 10.95
N ARG A 58 9.91 6.16 12.23
CA ARG A 58 9.30 4.89 12.63
C ARG A 58 7.89 4.75 12.06
N GLU A 59 7.06 5.78 12.18
CA GLU A 59 5.71 5.81 11.60
C GLU A 59 5.75 5.58 10.08
N ILE A 60 6.62 6.30 9.36
CA ILE A 60 6.76 6.14 7.91
C ILE A 60 7.27 4.75 7.54
N ASN A 61 8.26 4.21 8.25
CA ASN A 61 8.78 2.87 7.99
C ASN A 61 7.76 1.77 8.35
N GLU A 62 6.97 1.94 9.40
CA GLU A 62 5.87 1.03 9.75
C GLU A 62 4.82 1.02 8.63
N GLY A 63 4.43 2.20 8.13
CA GLY A 63 3.53 2.32 6.98
C GLY A 63 4.11 1.72 5.69
N LEU A 64 5.39 1.97 5.41
CA LEU A 64 6.09 1.41 4.25
C LEU A 64 6.22 -0.11 4.34
N ASN A 65 6.61 -0.65 5.50
CA ASN A 65 6.72 -2.10 5.71
C ASN A 65 5.39 -2.80 5.43
N VAL A 66 4.26 -2.21 5.86
CA VAL A 66 2.92 -2.73 5.55
C VAL A 66 2.69 -2.76 4.04
N VAL A 67 2.99 -1.67 3.33
CA VAL A 67 2.79 -1.56 1.87
C VAL A 67 3.77 -2.43 1.07
N GLU A 68 5.02 -2.57 1.50
CA GLU A 68 6.04 -3.39 0.86
C GLU A 68 5.77 -4.88 1.06
N GLN A 69 5.38 -5.28 2.28
CA GLN A 69 4.93 -6.64 2.56
C GLN A 69 3.65 -6.96 1.77
N TRP A 70 2.78 -5.97 1.60
CA TRP A 70 1.59 -6.04 0.75
C TRP A 70 1.93 -6.17 -0.74
N ASN A 71 2.92 -5.42 -1.25
CA ASN A 71 3.41 -5.54 -2.63
C ASN A 71 4.16 -6.87 -2.89
N GLY A 72 4.94 -7.37 -1.94
CA GLY A 72 5.58 -8.69 -2.05
C GLY A 72 4.55 -9.82 -2.14
N ALA A 73 3.45 -9.72 -1.39
CA ALA A 73 2.32 -10.65 -1.51
C ALA A 73 1.58 -10.50 -2.86
N THR A 74 1.52 -9.29 -3.42
CA THR A 74 0.99 -9.05 -4.77
C THR A 74 1.76 -9.83 -5.84
N ASP A 75 3.09 -9.75 -5.82
CA ASP A 75 3.95 -10.45 -6.78
C ASP A 75 3.80 -11.97 -6.67
N PHE A 76 3.59 -12.47 -5.45
CA PHE A 76 3.31 -13.88 -5.17
C PHE A 76 1.94 -14.35 -5.70
N VAL A 77 0.87 -13.55 -5.55
CA VAL A 77 -0.47 -13.88 -6.08
C VAL A 77 -0.55 -13.72 -7.60
N PHE A 78 0.20 -12.79 -8.20
CA PHE A 78 0.26 -12.58 -9.66
C PHE A 78 1.08 -13.62 -10.44
N PHE A 79 1.58 -14.67 -9.78
CA PHE A 79 2.46 -15.68 -10.37
C PHE A 79 1.89 -16.35 -11.65
N ALA A 80 0.56 -16.48 -11.78
CA ALA A 80 -0.06 -17.17 -12.91
C ALA A 80 0.22 -16.55 -14.30
N ARG A 81 0.78 -15.33 -14.39
CA ARG A 81 1.12 -14.66 -15.66
C ARG A 81 2.49 -13.94 -15.69
N ARG A 82 3.47 -14.32 -14.84
CA ARG A 82 4.79 -13.65 -14.76
C ARG A 82 4.70 -12.12 -14.59
N GLY A 83 3.68 -11.61 -13.88
CA GLY A 83 3.53 -10.17 -13.64
C GLY A 83 3.19 -9.32 -14.88
N GLU A 84 2.94 -9.90 -16.05
CA GLU A 84 2.54 -9.15 -17.24
C GLU A 84 1.02 -9.09 -17.37
N MET A 85 0.46 -7.91 -17.13
CA MET A 85 -0.93 -7.59 -17.47
C MET A 85 -1.02 -7.50 -19.00
N ALA A 86 -1.35 -8.62 -19.65
CA ALA A 86 -1.35 -8.77 -21.11
C ALA A 86 -2.45 -7.98 -21.86
N SER A 87 -3.16 -7.05 -21.20
CA SER A 87 -4.24 -6.28 -21.82
C SER A 87 -3.98 -4.79 -21.64
N ASN A 88 -3.92 -4.03 -22.74
CA ASN A 88 -3.77 -2.57 -22.72
C ASN A 88 -5.11 -1.86 -22.34
N ARG A 89 -6.03 -2.58 -21.69
CA ARG A 89 -7.38 -2.12 -21.33
C ARG A 89 -7.43 -1.82 -19.83
N ARG A 90 -7.68 -0.55 -19.50
CA ARG A 90 -7.78 -0.06 -18.10
C ARG A 90 -8.76 -0.85 -17.24
N GLU A 91 -9.88 -1.28 -17.81
CA GLU A 91 -10.91 -2.05 -17.08
C GLU A 91 -10.36 -3.41 -16.61
N ASP A 92 -9.59 -4.11 -17.45
CA ASP A 92 -8.99 -5.41 -17.08
C ASP A 92 -7.94 -5.23 -15.96
N HIS A 93 -7.19 -4.13 -15.99
CA HIS A 93 -6.25 -3.76 -14.92
C HIS A 93 -7.01 -3.50 -13.60
N GLU A 94 -8.10 -2.75 -13.66
CA GLU A 94 -8.89 -2.40 -12.48
C GLU A 94 -9.50 -3.65 -11.83
N VAL A 95 -10.13 -4.53 -12.62
CA VAL A 95 -10.66 -5.80 -12.12
C VAL A 95 -9.56 -6.67 -11.52
N SER A 96 -8.39 -6.74 -12.15
CA SER A 96 -7.27 -7.54 -11.65
C SER A 96 -6.74 -6.99 -10.32
N MET A 97 -6.64 -5.66 -10.18
CA MET A 97 -6.27 -5.02 -8.91
C MET A 97 -7.30 -5.30 -7.82
N LEU A 98 -8.59 -5.14 -8.11
CA LEU A 98 -9.66 -5.40 -7.13
C LEU A 98 -9.71 -6.86 -6.69
N ALA A 99 -9.54 -7.81 -7.62
CA ALA A 99 -9.49 -9.23 -7.31
C ALA A 99 -8.29 -9.59 -6.44
N LEU A 100 -7.14 -8.99 -6.71
CA LEU A 100 -5.94 -9.13 -5.89
C LEU A 100 -6.17 -8.58 -4.47
N HIS A 101 -6.71 -7.36 -4.35
CA HIS A 101 -7.06 -6.76 -3.07
C HIS A 101 -7.96 -7.68 -2.24
N LEU A 102 -8.96 -8.29 -2.88
CA LEU A 102 -9.84 -9.26 -2.22
C LEU A 102 -9.06 -10.48 -1.72
N HIS A 103 -8.18 -11.05 -2.54
CA HIS A 103 -7.38 -12.21 -2.17
C HIS A 103 -6.47 -11.93 -0.96
N GLN A 104 -5.85 -10.76 -0.94
CA GLN A 104 -5.02 -10.31 0.17
C GLN A 104 -5.83 -10.11 1.44
N ASN A 105 -7.02 -9.51 1.36
CA ASN A 105 -7.91 -9.37 2.51
C ASN A 105 -8.32 -10.74 3.07
N CYS A 106 -8.62 -11.71 2.20
CA CYS A 106 -8.90 -13.09 2.62
C CYS A 106 -7.69 -13.71 3.34
N MET A 107 -6.48 -13.53 2.82
CA MET A 107 -5.26 -14.04 3.46
C MET A 107 -5.04 -13.43 4.85
N VAL A 108 -5.15 -12.09 4.97
CA VAL A 108 -5.04 -11.38 6.25
C VAL A 108 -6.07 -11.87 7.25
N TYR A 109 -7.30 -12.12 6.80
CA TYR A 109 -8.36 -12.65 7.64
C TYR A 109 -8.02 -14.04 8.20
N ILE A 110 -7.60 -14.98 7.33
CA ILE A 110 -7.19 -16.31 7.76
C ILE A 110 -6.00 -16.26 8.71
N ASN A 111 -4.99 -15.44 8.41
CA ASN A 111 -3.82 -15.26 9.27
C ASN A 111 -4.22 -14.73 10.66
N THR A 112 -5.17 -13.80 10.70
CA THR A 112 -5.70 -13.27 11.96
C THR A 112 -6.36 -14.38 12.79
N LEU A 113 -7.20 -15.21 12.18
CA LEU A 113 -7.83 -16.34 12.87
C LEU A 113 -6.79 -17.37 13.37
N MET A 114 -5.78 -17.67 12.55
CA MET A 114 -4.69 -18.57 12.94
C MET A 114 -3.91 -18.03 14.14
N ILE A 115 -3.55 -16.75 14.12
CA ILE A 115 -2.86 -16.08 15.23
C ILE A 115 -3.73 -16.12 16.49
N GLN A 116 -5.02 -15.79 16.38
CA GLN A 116 -5.96 -15.86 17.51
C GLN A 116 -6.04 -17.27 18.10
N LYS A 117 -6.18 -18.30 17.26
CA LYS A 117 -6.23 -19.70 17.69
C LYS A 117 -4.94 -20.13 18.39
N VAL A 118 -3.78 -19.66 17.92
CA VAL A 118 -2.49 -19.92 18.59
C VAL A 118 -2.44 -19.21 19.93
N LEU A 119 -2.74 -17.91 19.99
CA LEU A 119 -2.68 -17.12 21.22
C LEU A 119 -3.69 -17.56 22.29
N ALA A 120 -4.80 -18.19 21.90
CA ALA A 120 -5.78 -18.75 22.81
C ALA A 120 -5.27 -19.99 23.58
N GLN A 121 -4.18 -20.61 23.12
CA GLN A 121 -3.66 -21.81 23.76
C GLN A 121 -3.07 -21.50 25.16
N PRO A 122 -3.26 -22.38 26.17
CA PRO A 122 -2.86 -22.11 27.56
C PRO A 122 -1.38 -21.74 27.72
N HIS A 123 -0.52 -22.27 26.85
CA HIS A 123 0.92 -22.05 26.90
C HIS A 123 1.36 -20.60 26.55
N TRP A 124 0.49 -19.80 25.93
CA TRP A 124 0.74 -18.39 25.60
C TRP A 124 0.09 -17.41 26.60
N GLN A 125 -0.77 -17.89 27.50
CA GLN A 125 -1.44 -17.04 28.47
C GLN A 125 -0.43 -16.31 29.36
N GLY A 126 -0.57 -14.99 29.44
CA GLY A 126 0.29 -14.14 30.27
C GLY A 126 1.73 -13.98 29.77
N LYS A 127 2.09 -14.51 28.59
CA LYS A 127 3.45 -14.39 28.04
C LYS A 127 3.68 -13.10 27.25
N PHE A 128 2.63 -12.53 26.67
CA PHE A 128 2.72 -11.34 25.83
C PHE A 128 2.49 -10.08 26.66
N THR A 129 3.38 -9.10 26.48
CA THR A 129 3.20 -7.73 26.96
C THR A 129 2.36 -6.93 25.96
N PRO A 130 1.80 -5.77 26.34
CA PRO A 130 1.11 -4.88 25.40
C PRO A 130 1.95 -4.52 24.16
N ARG A 131 3.28 -4.44 24.31
CA ARG A 131 4.21 -4.17 23.21
C ARG A 131 4.29 -5.34 22.23
N ASP A 132 4.26 -6.57 22.73
CA ASP A 132 4.31 -7.76 21.89
C ASP A 132 3.03 -7.89 21.05
N TYR A 133 1.86 -7.59 21.65
CA TYR A 133 0.61 -7.52 20.90
C TYR A 133 0.63 -6.44 19.81
N ALA A 134 1.22 -5.28 20.09
CA ALA A 134 1.35 -4.20 19.11
C ALA A 134 2.31 -4.56 17.95
N ALA A 135 3.24 -5.48 18.17
CA ALA A 135 4.19 -5.94 17.15
C ALA A 135 3.65 -7.09 16.28
N LEU A 136 2.51 -7.70 16.64
CA LEU A 136 1.91 -8.76 15.84
C LEU A 136 1.37 -8.22 14.52
N THR A 137 1.72 -8.90 13.44
CA THR A 137 1.20 -8.58 12.10
C THR A 137 0.59 -9.83 11.45
N PRO A 138 -0.64 -9.74 10.92
CA PRO A 138 -1.24 -10.81 10.12
C PRO A 138 -0.72 -10.82 8.67
N LEU A 139 0.23 -9.95 8.30
CA LEU A 139 0.74 -9.83 6.93
C LEU A 139 1.82 -10.87 6.58
N ILE A 140 1.86 -11.99 7.30
CA ILE A 140 2.79 -13.10 7.04
C ILE A 140 2.30 -13.98 5.87
N TRP A 141 3.18 -14.35 4.95
CA TRP A 141 2.80 -15.09 3.74
C TRP A 141 3.69 -16.32 3.45
N GLU A 142 4.81 -16.49 4.17
CA GLU A 142 5.74 -17.61 3.97
C GLU A 142 5.10 -19.00 4.18
N HIS A 143 4.05 -19.07 4.99
CA HIS A 143 3.33 -20.32 5.27
C HIS A 143 2.26 -20.67 4.23
N VAL A 144 1.97 -19.75 3.29
CA VAL A 144 1.02 -19.98 2.21
C VAL A 144 1.76 -20.60 1.04
N ASN A 145 1.30 -21.76 0.57
CA ASN A 145 1.79 -22.34 -0.68
C ASN A 145 0.79 -22.03 -1.81
N PRO A 146 1.16 -21.24 -2.84
CA PRO A 146 0.27 -20.93 -3.96
C PRO A 146 0.37 -22.00 -5.05
N TYR A 147 1.33 -22.92 -4.95
CA TYR A 147 1.66 -23.90 -5.97
C TYR A 147 1.00 -25.23 -5.66
N GLY A 148 0.41 -25.83 -6.69
CA GLY A 148 -0.11 -27.18 -6.64
C GLY A 148 -1.53 -27.27 -7.18
N ARG A 149 -2.07 -28.49 -7.12
CA ARG A 149 -3.47 -28.76 -7.40
C ARG A 149 -4.22 -28.75 -6.07
N PHE A 150 -5.21 -27.86 -5.95
CA PHE A 150 -6.10 -27.81 -4.81
C PHE A 150 -7.42 -28.44 -5.22
N ASP A 151 -7.70 -29.63 -4.71
CA ASP A 151 -9.04 -30.21 -4.81
C ASP A 151 -9.88 -29.62 -3.66
N LEU A 152 -10.69 -28.63 -4.02
CA LEU A 152 -11.50 -27.86 -3.06
C LEU A 152 -12.80 -28.63 -2.76
N ASP A 153 -12.99 -29.01 -1.50
CA ASP A 153 -14.30 -29.42 -1.00
C ASP A 153 -15.00 -28.23 -0.33
N MET A 154 -16.03 -27.72 -1.00
CA MET A 154 -16.81 -26.57 -0.52
C MET A 154 -17.66 -26.87 0.73
N ASN A 155 -17.82 -28.14 1.10
CA ASN A 155 -18.52 -28.57 2.31
C ASN A 155 -17.62 -28.63 3.53
N THR A 156 -16.30 -28.72 3.33
CA THR A 156 -15.33 -28.72 4.40
C THR A 156 -15.00 -27.28 4.80
N ARG A 157 -14.87 -27.03 6.11
CA ARG A 157 -14.45 -25.74 6.67
C ARG A 157 -13.13 -25.90 7.39
N LEU A 158 -12.31 -24.84 7.37
CA LEU A 158 -11.11 -24.79 8.18
C LEU A 158 -11.51 -24.78 9.65
N ASP A 159 -10.86 -25.62 10.46
CA ASP A 159 -10.99 -25.61 11.91
C ASP A 159 -10.23 -24.38 12.47
N LEU A 160 -10.80 -23.20 12.29
CA LEU A 160 -10.26 -21.92 12.74
C LEU A 160 -11.29 -21.07 13.50
N SER A 161 -12.42 -21.69 13.89
CA SER A 161 -13.52 -21.11 14.66
C SER A 161 -13.41 -21.39 16.16
#